data_AF-A0A0F9JWC6-F1
#
_entry.id   AF-A0A0F9JWC6-F1
#
_cell.length_a   1.000
_cell.length_b   1.000
_cell.length_c   1.000
_cell.angle_alpha   90.00
_cell.angle_beta   90.00
_cell.angle_gamma   90.00
#
_symmetry.space_group_name_H-M   'P 1'
#
loop_
_entity.id
_entity.type
_entity.pdbx_description
1 polymer ?
#
loop_
_entity_poly.entity_id
_entity_poly.type
_entity_poly.pdbx_seq_one_letter_code
_entity_poly.pdbx_strand_id
1 'polypeptide(L)'
;DRFIDGLIAEDELMDTLALLDLTAGQLEVLMAKARKRRRRAEKMPSKADILRWHIAEIVDRETADTLLDRIGIREEFRVIYLQESVASEEA
;
A
#
# COMPACT_ATOMS: atom_id res chain seq x y z
N ASP A 1 -2.41 -11.09 -3.76
CA ASP A 1 -1.42 -12.20 -3.70
C ASP A 1 -1.42 -12.64 -2.25
N ARG A 2 -1.74 -13.89 -1.94
CA ARG A 2 -2.16 -14.31 -0.59
C ARG A 2 -1.14 -13.93 0.50
N PHE A 3 0.16 -13.94 0.19
CA PHE A 3 1.19 -13.50 1.14
C PHE A 3 1.22 -11.97 1.32
N ILE A 4 1.02 -11.21 0.24
CA ILE A 4 0.93 -9.74 0.28
C ILE A 4 -0.30 -9.30 1.07
N ASP A 5 -1.40 -10.02 0.89
CA ASP A 5 -2.70 -9.74 1.50
C ASP A 5 -2.77 -10.23 2.97
N GLY A 6 -1.69 -10.84 3.48
CA GLY A 6 -1.60 -11.35 4.86
C GLY A 6 -2.39 -12.63 5.13
N LEU A 7 -2.85 -13.33 4.09
CA LEU A 7 -3.65 -14.55 4.18
C LEU A 7 -2.83 -15.82 4.42
N ILE A 8 -1.54 -15.79 4.09
CA ILE A 8 -0.57 -16.87 4.38
C ILE A 8 0.68 -16.29 5.01
N ALA A 9 1.31 -17.08 5.87
CA ALA A 9 2.56 -16.70 6.53
C ALA A 9 3.79 -16.91 5.63
N GLU A 10 4.95 -16.44 6.08
CA GLU A 10 6.18 -16.45 5.27
C GLU A 10 6.75 -17.86 5.08
N ASP A 11 6.67 -18.68 6.11
CA ASP A 11 6.96 -20.12 6.09
C ASP A 11 6.04 -20.86 5.11
N GLU A 12 4.74 -20.58 5.11
CA GLU A 12 3.79 -21.19 4.17
C GLU A 12 4.08 -20.78 2.72
N LEU A 13 4.47 -19.53 2.47
CA LEU A 13 4.94 -19.11 1.14
C LEU A 13 6.23 -19.84 0.74
N MET A 14 7.17 -20.02 1.67
CA MET A 14 8.41 -20.74 1.41
C MET A 14 8.15 -22.19 1.03
N ASP A 15 7.28 -22.88 1.77
CA ASP A 15 6.92 -24.28 1.53
C ASP A 15 6.24 -24.45 0.16
N THR A 16 5.32 -23.54 -0.20
CA THR A 16 4.67 -23.59 -1.51
C THR A 16 5.63 -23.34 -2.68
N LEU A 17 6.63 -22.47 -2.50
CA LEU A 17 7.66 -22.24 -3.52
C LEU A 17 8.69 -23.37 -3.59
N ALA A 18 8.98 -24.04 -2.47
CA ALA A 18 9.90 -25.18 -2.44
C ALA A 18 9.39 -26.38 -3.25
N LEU A 19 8.07 -26.51 -3.42
CA LEU A 19 7.44 -27.53 -4.27
C LEU A 19 7.69 -27.33 -5.77
N LEU A 20 8.25 -26.19 -6.19
CA LEU A 20 8.39 -25.82 -7.60
C LEU A 20 9.72 -26.27 -8.26
N ASP A 21 10.41 -27.27 -7.72
CA ASP A 21 11.72 -27.78 -8.20
C ASP A 21 12.73 -26.65 -8.51
N LEU A 22 12.72 -25.62 -7.64
CA LEU A 22 13.57 -24.44 -7.77
C LEU A 22 14.91 -24.67 -7.06
N THR A 23 15.98 -24.11 -7.63
CA THR A 23 17.26 -24.02 -6.92
C THR A 23 17.13 -23.07 -5.73
N ALA A 24 17.95 -23.28 -4.68
CA ALA A 24 17.94 -22.44 -3.48
C ALA A 24 18.10 -20.93 -3.79
N GLY A 25 18.93 -20.58 -4.78
CA GLY A 25 19.10 -19.19 -5.22
C GLY A 25 17.86 -18.60 -5.88
N GLN A 26 17.12 -19.39 -6.67
CA GLN A 26 15.85 -18.94 -7.26
C GLN A 26 14.77 -18.74 -6.20
N LEU A 27 14.70 -19.66 -5.22
CA LEU A 27 13.80 -19.55 -4.08
C LEU A 27 14.06 -18.25 -3.30
N GLU A 28 15.33 -17.97 -2.99
CA GLU A 28 15.72 -16.75 -2.27
C GLU A 28 15.32 -15.48 -3.02
N VAL A 29 15.54 -15.42 -4.34
CA VAL A 29 15.15 -14.29 -5.18
C VAL A 29 13.62 -14.07 -5.16
N LEU A 30 12.84 -15.15 -5.24
CA LEU A 30 11.38 -15.07 -5.18
C LEU A 30 10.90 -14.60 -3.80
N MET A 31 11.47 -15.13 -2.73
CA MET A 31 11.19 -14.70 -1.35
C MET A 31 11.55 -13.23 -1.14
N ALA A 32 12.72 -12.77 -1.61
CA ALA A 32 13.13 -11.38 -1.52
C ALA A 32 12.16 -10.45 -2.28
N LYS A 33 11.69 -10.87 -3.46
CA LYS A 33 10.69 -10.14 -4.25
C LYS A 33 9.34 -10.07 -3.53
N ALA A 34 8.89 -11.19 -2.96
CA ALA A 34 7.64 -11.28 -2.20
C ALA A 34 7.69 -10.39 -0.95
N ARG A 35 8.75 -10.47 -0.12
CA ARG A 35 8.98 -9.59 1.03
C ARG A 35 9.01 -8.11 0.63
N LYS A 36 9.65 -7.77 -0.49
CA LYS A 36 9.67 -6.39 -1.01
C LYS A 36 8.29 -5.91 -1.43
N ARG A 37 7.47 -6.77 -2.04
CA ARG A 37 6.09 -6.44 -2.42
C ARG A 37 5.18 -6.33 -1.20
N ARG A 38 5.27 -7.26 -0.25
CA ARG A 38 4.58 -7.19 1.04
C ARG A 38 4.94 -5.92 1.79
N ARG A 39 6.23 -5.59 1.94
CA ARG A 39 6.67 -4.30 2.51
C ARG A 39 6.16 -3.07 1.76
N ARG A 40 5.90 -3.17 0.45
CA ARG A 40 5.31 -2.08 -0.34
C ARG A 40 3.79 -1.97 -0.15
N ALA A 41 3.12 -3.08 0.10
CA ALA A 41 1.70 -3.11 0.41
C ALA A 41 1.41 -2.75 1.88
N GLU A 42 2.27 -3.19 2.80
CA GLU A 42 2.31 -2.76 4.20
C GLU A 42 2.73 -1.29 4.33
N LYS A 43 3.53 -0.77 3.39
CA LYS A 43 3.74 0.68 3.26
C LYS A 43 2.39 1.28 2.90
N MET A 44 1.82 1.97 3.86
CA MET A 44 0.65 2.80 3.71
C MET A 44 0.61 3.57 2.38
N PRO A 45 -0.58 3.78 1.79
CA PRO A 45 -0.74 4.54 0.57
C PRO A 45 -0.05 5.90 0.69
N SER A 46 0.63 6.32 -0.38
CA SER A 46 1.31 7.61 -0.36
C SER A 46 0.29 8.74 -0.31
N LYS A 47 0.71 9.94 0.15
CA LYS A 47 -0.14 11.14 0.09
C LYS A 47 -0.79 11.31 -1.29
N ALA A 48 -0.02 11.12 -2.37
CA ALA A 48 -0.50 11.27 -3.73
C ALA A 48 -1.57 10.22 -4.10
N ASP A 49 -1.44 8.98 -3.60
CA ASP A 49 -2.45 7.94 -3.82
C ASP A 49 -3.74 8.28 -3.10
N ILE A 50 -3.65 8.71 -1.84
CA ILE A 50 -4.81 9.07 -1.01
C ILE A 50 -5.57 10.25 -1.63
N LEU A 51 -4.87 11.31 -2.04
CA LEU A 51 -5.50 12.47 -2.67
C LEU A 51 -6.11 12.10 -4.03
N ARG A 52 -5.47 11.26 -4.84
CA ARG A 52 -6.07 10.78 -6.09
C ARG A 52 -7.35 9.98 -5.85
N TRP A 53 -7.39 9.14 -4.82
CA TRP A 53 -8.60 8.40 -4.46
C TRP A 53 -9.71 9.32 -3.95
N HIS A 54 -9.37 10.38 -3.22
CA HIS A 54 -10.33 11.38 -2.77
C HIS A 54 -10.92 12.17 -3.95
N ILE A 55 -10.07 12.65 -4.87
CA ILE A 55 -10.51 13.36 -6.08
C ILE A 55 -11.40 12.48 -6.95
N ALA A 56 -11.00 11.22 -7.17
CA ALA A 56 -11.79 10.27 -7.94
C ALA A 56 -13.05 9.75 -7.22
N GLU A 57 -13.40 10.33 -6.07
CA GLU A 57 -14.54 9.95 -5.20
C GLU A 57 -14.55 8.45 -4.80
N ILE A 58 -13.39 7.80 -4.84
CA ILE A 58 -13.22 6.39 -4.42
C ILE A 58 -13.28 6.26 -2.90
N VAL A 59 -12.79 7.29 -2.20
CA VAL A 59 -12.87 7.42 -0.74
C VAL A 59 -13.47 8.77 -0.39
N ASP A 60 -14.27 8.81 0.68
CA ASP A 60 -14.80 10.06 1.21
C ASP A 60 -13.71 10.86 1.94
N ARG A 61 -14.05 12.12 2.26
CA ARG A 61 -13.15 13.05 2.93
C ARG A 61 -12.67 12.53 4.28
N GLU A 62 -13.54 11.89 5.05
CA GLU A 62 -13.23 11.37 6.39
C GLU A 62 -12.24 10.20 6.32
N THR A 63 -12.44 9.30 5.35
CA THR A 63 -11.53 8.19 5.06
C THR A 63 -10.20 8.70 4.56
N ALA A 64 -10.19 9.70 3.67
CA ALA A 64 -8.97 10.33 3.19
C ALA A 64 -8.20 11.00 4.34
N ASP A 65 -8.88 11.73 5.23
CA ASP A 65 -8.26 12.35 6.42
C ASP A 65 -7.64 11.30 7.34
N THR A 66 -8.36 10.21 7.61
CA THR A 66 -7.87 9.09 8.42
C THR A 66 -6.63 8.42 7.81
N LEU A 67 -6.61 8.25 6.49
CA LEU A 67 -5.46 7.69 5.78
C LEU A 67 -4.25 8.63 5.83
N LEU A 68 -4.47 9.95 5.71
CA LEU A 68 -3.43 10.97 5.83
C LEU A 68 -2.90 11.08 7.28
N ASP A 69 -3.76 10.91 8.28
CA ASP A 69 -3.38 10.88 9.70
C ASP A 69 -2.52 9.66 10.02
N ARG A 70 -2.91 8.49 9.53
CA ARG A 70 -2.15 7.24 9.72
C ARG A 70 -0.75 7.27 9.07
N ILE A 71 -0.52 8.09 8.04
CA ILE A 71 0.83 8.34 7.48
C ILE A 71 1.58 9.50 8.16
N GLY A 72 1.00 10.10 9.21
CA GLY A 72 1.65 11.09 10.07
C GLY A 72 1.54 12.54 9.60
N ILE A 73 0.59 12.89 8.73
CA ILE A 73 0.36 14.27 8.32
C ILE A 73 -0.50 14.99 9.36
N ARG A 74 -0.02 16.15 9.86
CA ARG A 74 -0.75 16.96 10.84
C ARG A 74 -2.05 17.49 10.26
N GLU A 75 -3.08 17.58 11.09
CA GLU A 75 -4.44 18.01 10.74
C GLU A 75 -4.46 19.32 9.93
N GLU A 76 -3.69 20.33 10.34
CA GLU A 76 -3.55 21.62 9.63
C GLU A 76 -3.20 21.45 8.14
N PHE A 77 -2.33 20.49 7.81
CA PHE A 77 -1.94 20.20 6.43
C PHE A 77 -2.93 19.28 5.72
N ARG A 78 -3.63 18.38 6.45
CA ARG A 78 -4.64 17.50 5.84
C ARG A 78 -5.81 18.30 5.29
N VAL A 79 -6.28 19.29 6.04
CA VAL A 79 -7.35 20.20 5.60
C VAL A 79 -6.95 20.93 4.32
N ILE A 80 -5.73 21.49 4.28
CA ILE A 80 -5.20 22.19 3.11
C ILE A 80 -5.11 21.24 1.91
N TYR A 81 -4.50 20.06 2.07
CA TYR A 81 -4.33 19.11 0.97
C TYR A 81 -5.65 18.61 0.41
N LEU A 82 -6.65 18.34 1.26
CA LEU A 82 -7.97 17.91 0.82
C LEU A 82 -8.72 19.05 0.10
N GLN A 83 -8.58 20.30 0.56
CA GLN A 83 -9.17 21.46 -0.11
C GLN A 83 -8.51 21.76 -1.47
N GLU A 84 -7.17 21.80 -1.52
CA GLU A 84 -6.42 22.05 -2.76
C GLU A 84 -6.64 20.93 -3.80
N SER A 85 -6.78 19.68 -3.35
CA SER A 85 -7.01 18.54 -4.24
C SER A 85 -8.29 18.67 -5.08
N VAL A 86 -9.35 19.23 -4.48
CA VAL A 86 -10.64 19.46 -5.15
C VAL A 86 -10.55 20.72 -6.02
N ALA A 87 -9.96 21.80 -5.49
CA ALA A 87 -9.82 23.05 -6.23
C ALA A 87 -8.96 22.94 -7.50
N SER A 88 -8.00 22.00 -7.53
CA SER A 88 -7.14 21.78 -8.69
C SER A 88 -7.77 20.96 -9.81
N GLU A 89 -8.91 20.29 -9.59
CA GLU A 89 -9.65 19.59 -10.67
C GLU A 89 -10.69 20.47 -11.35
N GLU A 90 -11.16 21.52 -10.66
CA GLU A 90 -12.13 22.50 -11.21
C GLU A 90 -11.47 23.58 -12.11
N ALA A 91 -10.15 23.54 -12.30
CA ALA A 91 -9.36 24.50 -13.08
C ALA A 91 -8.86 23.92 -14.42
#